data_AF-A0A832Z5I9-F1
#
_entry.id   AF-A0A832Z5I9-F1
#
_cell.length_a   1.000
_cell.length_b   1.000
_cell.length_c   1.000
_cell.angle_alpha   90.00
_cell.angle_beta   90.00
_cell.angle_gamma   90.00
#
_symmetry.space_group_name_H-M   'P 1'
#
loop_
_entity.id
_entity.type
_entity.pdbx_description
1 polymer ?
#
loop_
_entity_poly.entity_id
_entity_poly.type
_entity_poly.pdbx_seq_one_letter_code
_entity_poly.pdbx_strand_id
1 'polypeptide(L)'
;MAFERIDEAVALLEKTIASVRGNMSSSTSLIDQKINSVMAGIVELLDKIGEILRKSKCAVMQKGGTGIEPFCGHWRLFEHDNSVTIYRLKPAATIVYENGCLRFVRDNVRLELVNDRLKLCKWDYCKEVKPSSRDEIRQIIPQLTYLIREVGWYVSKSLEGLNACLRQAAPQCLRQY
;
A
#
# COMPACT_ATOMS: atom_id res chain seq x y z
N MET A 1 16.92 -11.30 5.28
CA MET A 1 16.06 -11.42 6.49
C MET A 1 14.72 -10.74 6.19
N ALA A 2 13.56 -11.33 6.54
CA ALA A 2 12.21 -10.84 6.18
C ALA A 2 11.99 -9.34 6.39
N PHE A 3 12.57 -8.82 7.47
CA PHE A 3 12.43 -7.43 7.86
C PHE A 3 13.13 -6.47 6.91
N GLU A 4 14.24 -6.87 6.27
CA GLU A 4 14.93 -6.05 5.27
C GLU A 4 14.03 -5.81 4.06
N ARG A 5 13.31 -6.83 3.58
CA ARG A 5 12.39 -6.68 2.43
C ARG A 5 11.17 -5.83 2.77
N ILE A 6 10.68 -5.91 4.00
CA ILE A 6 9.63 -5.01 4.47
C ILE A 6 10.17 -3.58 4.57
N ASP A 7 11.38 -3.38 5.08
CA ASP A 7 12.00 -2.06 5.20
C ASP A 7 12.28 -1.46 3.82
N GLU A 8 12.73 -2.24 2.84
CA GLU A 8 12.87 -1.83 1.44
C GLU A 8 11.53 -1.42 0.83
N ALA A 9 10.47 -2.20 1.06
CA ALA A 9 9.12 -1.87 0.60
C ALA A 9 8.60 -0.57 1.23
N VAL A 10 8.82 -0.37 2.54
CA VAL A 10 8.44 0.84 3.26
C VAL A 10 9.26 2.04 2.75
N ALA A 11 10.57 1.90 2.55
CA ALA A 11 11.42 2.95 2.00
C ALA A 11 11.00 3.36 0.58
N LEU A 12 10.61 2.40 -0.28
CA LEU A 12 10.04 2.68 -1.59
C LEU A 12 8.76 3.52 -1.48
N LEU A 13 7.85 3.16 -0.57
CA LEU A 13 6.61 3.89 -0.33
C LEU A 13 6.88 5.30 0.18
N GLU A 14 7.74 5.45 1.17
CA GLU A 14 8.09 6.75 1.76
C GLU A 14 8.75 7.69 0.76
N LYS A 15 9.70 7.18 -0.03
CA LYS A 15 10.33 7.92 -1.13
C LYS A 15 9.30 8.40 -2.15
N THR A 16 8.36 7.52 -2.51
CA THR A 16 7.28 7.85 -3.46
C THR A 16 6.35 8.90 -2.87
N ILE A 17 5.89 8.73 -1.62
CA ILE A 17 5.03 9.67 -0.91
C ILE A 17 5.68 11.05 -0.80
N ALA A 18 6.96 11.12 -0.43
CA ALA A 18 7.71 12.36 -0.36
C ALA A 18 7.78 13.07 -1.72
N SER A 19 8.05 12.31 -2.79
CA SER A 19 8.06 12.83 -4.16
C SER A 19 6.68 13.36 -4.59
N VAL A 20 5.59 12.66 -4.28
CA VAL A 20 4.22 13.10 -4.59
C VAL A 20 3.90 14.39 -3.83
N ARG A 21 4.12 14.42 -2.51
CA ARG A 21 3.87 15.60 -1.67
C ARG A 21 4.65 16.83 -2.14
N GLY A 22 5.91 16.66 -2.53
CA GLY A 22 6.74 17.75 -3.06
C GLY A 22 6.26 18.35 -4.38
N ASN A 23 5.43 17.62 -5.15
CA ASN A 23 4.86 18.09 -6.42
C ASN A 23 3.41 18.60 -6.28
N MET A 24 2.86 18.64 -5.08
CA MET A 24 1.56 19.28 -4.83
C MET A 24 1.76 20.80 -4.79
N SER A 25 0.95 21.55 -5.56
CA SER A 25 1.05 23.01 -5.62
C SER A 25 0.06 23.70 -4.68
N SER A 26 0.35 24.94 -4.28
CA SER A 26 -0.66 25.84 -3.70
C SER A 26 -1.68 26.20 -4.79
N SER A 27 -2.86 25.59 -4.72
CA SER A 27 -3.83 25.60 -5.83
C SER A 27 -4.67 26.88 -5.87
N THR A 28 -4.66 27.57 -7.01
CA THR A 28 -5.59 28.69 -7.32
C THR A 28 -6.69 28.29 -8.31
N SER A 29 -6.49 27.24 -9.13
CA SER A 29 -7.44 26.77 -10.14
C SER A 29 -8.16 25.48 -9.75
N LEU A 30 -9.39 25.28 -10.26
CA LEU A 30 -10.17 24.05 -10.04
C LEU A 30 -9.47 22.79 -10.56
N ILE A 31 -8.70 22.91 -11.66
CA ILE A 31 -7.97 21.75 -12.19
C ILE A 31 -6.81 21.36 -11.28
N ASP A 32 -6.10 22.34 -10.71
CA ASP A 32 -5.02 22.10 -9.76
C ASP A 32 -5.54 21.46 -8.47
N GLN A 33 -6.71 21.89 -7.99
CA GLN A 33 -7.37 21.27 -6.85
C GLN A 33 -7.68 19.80 -7.13
N LYS A 34 -8.24 19.47 -8.31
CA LYS A 34 -8.51 18.08 -8.69
C LYS A 34 -7.24 17.23 -8.79
N ILE A 35 -6.16 17.77 -9.37
CA ILE A 35 -4.86 17.10 -9.42
C ILE A 35 -4.37 16.83 -7.99
N ASN A 36 -4.39 17.84 -7.12
CA ASN A 36 -3.99 17.70 -5.72
C ASN A 36 -4.84 16.66 -4.98
N SER A 37 -6.15 16.59 -5.22
CA SER A 37 -7.02 15.56 -4.62
C SER A 37 -6.64 14.15 -5.08
N VAL A 38 -6.31 13.95 -6.36
CA VAL A 38 -5.84 12.66 -6.88
C VAL A 38 -4.49 12.29 -6.24
N MET A 39 -3.53 13.22 -6.19
CA MET A 39 -2.24 13.02 -5.55
C MET A 39 -2.38 12.68 -4.07
N ALA A 40 -3.27 13.37 -3.34
CA ALA A 40 -3.57 13.09 -1.94
C ALA A 40 -4.17 11.69 -1.76
N GLY A 41 -5.09 11.28 -2.63
CA GLY A 41 -5.66 9.94 -2.62
C GLY A 41 -4.63 8.83 -2.89
N ILE A 42 -3.66 9.09 -3.77
CA ILE A 42 -2.51 8.19 -3.96
C ILE A 42 -1.66 8.10 -2.69
N VAL A 43 -1.31 9.24 -2.09
CA VAL A 43 -0.53 9.29 -0.85
C VAL A 43 -1.22 8.48 0.25
N GLU A 44 -2.52 8.68 0.47
CA GLU A 44 -3.30 7.97 1.48
C GLU A 44 -3.31 6.45 1.23
N LEU A 45 -3.41 6.03 -0.04
CA LEU A 45 -3.34 4.62 -0.43
C LEU A 45 -1.98 4.00 -0.07
N LEU A 46 -0.90 4.66 -0.46
CA LEU A 46 0.47 4.18 -0.24
C LEU A 46 0.82 4.16 1.26
N ASP A 47 0.39 5.18 2.00
CA ASP A 47 0.65 5.29 3.44
C ASP A 47 -0.05 4.16 4.22
N LYS A 48 -1.29 3.83 3.87
CA LYS A 48 -2.01 2.69 4.48
C LYS A 48 -1.35 1.35 4.17
N ILE A 49 -0.79 1.16 2.98
CA ILE A 49 -0.02 -0.06 2.67
C ILE A 49 1.26 -0.10 3.51
N GLY A 50 1.95 1.04 3.66
CA GLY A 50 3.10 1.17 4.54
C GLY A 50 2.76 0.84 5.99
N GLU A 51 1.61 1.30 6.48
CA GLU A 51 1.11 0.96 7.81
C GLU A 51 0.85 -0.55 7.96
N ILE A 52 0.22 -1.21 6.97
CA ILE A 52 0.03 -2.67 6.99
C ILE A 52 1.38 -3.41 7.08
N LEU A 53 2.38 -2.97 6.29
CA LEU A 53 3.72 -3.54 6.29
C LEU A 53 4.40 -3.40 7.66
N ARG A 54 4.46 -2.18 8.22
CA ARG A 54 5.10 -1.91 9.52
C ARG A 54 4.43 -2.70 10.66
N LYS A 55 3.09 -2.72 10.71
CA LYS A 55 2.35 -3.44 11.75
C LYS A 55 2.51 -4.96 11.65
N SER A 56 2.55 -5.49 10.43
CA SER A 56 2.78 -6.93 10.21
C SER A 56 4.19 -7.32 10.64
N LYS A 57 5.21 -6.51 10.30
CA LYS A 57 6.59 -6.68 10.80
C LYS A 57 6.64 -6.69 12.33
N CYS A 58 6.05 -5.69 12.99
CA CYS A 58 6.01 -5.65 14.46
C CYS A 58 5.37 -6.92 15.04
N ALA A 59 4.24 -7.36 14.49
CA ALA A 59 3.53 -8.54 14.99
C ALA A 59 4.32 -9.84 14.84
N VAL A 60 5.07 -10.01 13.75
CA VAL A 60 5.97 -11.17 13.56
C VAL A 60 7.16 -11.10 14.51
N MET A 61 7.79 -9.92 14.67
CA MET A 61 8.92 -9.74 15.60
C MET A 61 8.54 -10.12 17.04
N GLN A 62 7.34 -9.77 17.49
CA GLN A 62 6.85 -10.09 18.83
C GLN A 62 6.69 -11.60 19.08
N LYS A 63 6.56 -12.40 18.02
CA LYS A 63 6.47 -13.87 18.11
C LYS A 63 7.82 -14.58 18.00
N GLY A 64 8.91 -13.83 17.80
CA GLY A 64 10.25 -14.42 17.56
C GLY A 64 10.40 -15.05 16.18
N GLY A 65 9.63 -14.56 15.20
CA GLY A 65 9.51 -15.22 13.91
C GLY A 65 10.71 -15.12 12.98
N THR A 66 10.95 -16.20 12.22
CA THR A 66 12.03 -16.33 11.23
C THR A 66 11.58 -16.92 9.88
N GLY A 67 10.27 -17.15 9.65
CA GLY A 67 9.78 -17.71 8.38
C GLY A 67 8.27 -17.51 8.08
N ILE A 68 7.64 -18.51 7.44
CA ILE A 68 6.20 -18.50 7.10
C ILE A 68 5.38 -18.56 8.39
N GLU A 69 4.80 -17.45 8.81
CA GLU A 69 4.24 -17.35 10.14
C GLU A 69 2.85 -16.73 10.22
N PRO A 70 1.88 -17.43 10.85
CA PRO A 70 0.63 -16.82 11.24
C PRO A 70 0.88 -15.85 12.40
N PHE A 71 0.86 -14.55 12.12
CA PHE A 71 1.05 -13.54 13.16
C PHE A 71 -0.26 -13.11 13.81
N CYS A 72 -1.40 -13.19 13.12
CA CYS A 72 -2.68 -12.88 13.74
C CYS A 72 -3.88 -13.43 12.96
N GLY A 73 -4.75 -14.26 13.59
CA GLY A 73 -6.03 -14.68 13.03
C GLY A 73 -5.93 -15.22 11.60
N HIS A 74 -6.39 -14.43 10.62
CA HIS A 74 -6.34 -14.78 9.19
C HIS A 74 -5.08 -14.29 8.46
N TRP A 75 -4.14 -13.66 9.16
CA TRP A 75 -2.95 -13.04 8.59
C TRP A 75 -1.72 -13.91 8.74
N ARG A 76 -0.96 -14.00 7.66
CA ARG A 76 0.28 -14.75 7.54
C ARG A 76 1.31 -13.89 6.82
N LEU A 77 2.58 -14.08 7.17
CA LEU A 77 3.72 -13.52 6.45
C LEU A 77 4.52 -14.68 5.89
N PHE A 78 4.94 -14.59 4.63
CA PHE A 78 5.77 -15.57 3.93
C PHE A 78 7.05 -14.89 3.46
N GLU A 79 8.19 -15.53 3.67
CA GLU A 79 9.50 -15.08 3.21
C GLU A 79 10.05 -16.05 2.17
N HIS A 80 10.64 -15.49 1.12
CA HIS A 80 11.49 -16.16 0.15
C HIS A 80 12.71 -15.28 -0.12
N ASP A 81 13.78 -15.84 -0.72
CA ASP A 81 15.08 -15.17 -0.86
C ASP A 81 15.02 -13.72 -1.38
N ASN A 82 14.10 -13.43 -2.31
CA ASN A 82 13.92 -12.11 -2.92
C ASN A 82 12.50 -11.56 -2.80
N SER A 83 11.66 -12.13 -1.93
CA SER A 83 10.30 -11.65 -1.77
C SER A 83 9.74 -11.80 -0.36
N VAL A 84 8.86 -10.87 -0.01
CA VAL A 84 8.02 -10.96 1.19
C VAL A 84 6.56 -10.85 0.80
N THR A 85 5.73 -11.71 1.37
CA THR A 85 4.28 -11.74 1.12
C THR A 85 3.51 -11.68 2.42
N ILE A 86 2.70 -10.64 2.60
CA ILE A 86 1.67 -10.58 3.65
C ILE A 86 0.37 -11.04 3.02
N TYR A 87 -0.22 -12.09 3.58
CA TYR A 87 -1.44 -12.69 3.09
C TYR A 87 -2.51 -12.71 4.17
N ARG A 88 -3.73 -12.32 3.80
CA ARG A 88 -4.94 -12.47 4.59
C ARG A 88 -5.81 -13.55 3.96
N LEU A 89 -6.22 -14.55 4.74
CA LEU A 89 -7.06 -15.66 4.28
C LEU A 89 -8.52 -15.24 4.05
N LYS A 90 -9.08 -14.41 4.93
CA LYS A 90 -10.51 -14.07 4.93
C LYS A 90 -10.75 -12.59 5.28
N PRO A 91 -11.35 -11.80 4.36
CA PRO A 91 -11.34 -12.03 2.90
C PRO A 91 -9.92 -12.15 2.36
N ALA A 92 -9.77 -12.80 1.20
CA ALA A 92 -8.48 -13.01 0.56
C ALA A 92 -7.86 -11.67 0.14
N ALA A 93 -6.65 -11.39 0.63
CA ALA A 93 -5.89 -10.20 0.25
C ALA A 93 -4.39 -10.50 0.33
N THR A 94 -3.61 -9.92 -0.57
CA THR A 94 -2.17 -10.16 -0.63
C THR A 94 -1.42 -8.86 -0.83
N ILE A 95 -0.36 -8.65 -0.06
CA ILE A 95 0.66 -7.63 -0.32
C ILE A 95 1.97 -8.37 -0.57
N VAL A 96 2.56 -8.18 -1.74
CA VAL A 96 3.83 -8.81 -2.15
C VAL A 96 4.83 -7.71 -2.41
N TYR A 97 6.05 -7.84 -1.89
CA TYR A 97 7.19 -7.08 -2.35
C TYR A 97 8.24 -8.04 -2.90
N GLU A 98 8.62 -7.86 -4.15
CA GLU A 98 9.53 -8.75 -4.88
C GLU A 98 10.33 -7.93 -5.89
N ASN A 99 11.66 -8.00 -5.86
CA ASN A 99 12.55 -7.35 -6.83
C ASN A 99 12.22 -5.87 -7.09
N GLY A 100 11.94 -5.08 -6.05
CA GLY A 100 11.60 -3.65 -6.18
C GLY A 100 10.17 -3.36 -6.64
N CYS A 101 9.34 -4.39 -6.78
CA CYS A 101 7.92 -4.29 -7.13
C CYS A 101 7.05 -4.57 -5.91
N LEU A 102 6.30 -3.56 -5.48
CA LEU A 102 5.26 -3.70 -4.46
C LEU A 102 3.91 -3.93 -5.15
N ARG A 103 3.19 -4.99 -4.76
CA ARG A 103 1.86 -5.31 -5.27
C ARG A 103 0.86 -5.52 -4.14
N PHE A 104 -0.30 -4.90 -4.26
CA PHE A 104 -1.48 -5.23 -3.46
C PHE A 104 -2.54 -5.84 -4.36
N VAL A 105 -3.10 -6.97 -3.97
CA VAL A 105 -4.17 -7.67 -4.70
C VAL A 105 -5.27 -8.05 -3.73
N ARG A 106 -6.52 -7.69 -4.08
CA ARG A 106 -7.70 -8.12 -3.35
C ARG A 106 -8.92 -8.11 -4.26
N ASP A 107 -9.68 -9.20 -4.26
CA ASP A 107 -10.88 -9.35 -5.08
C ASP A 107 -10.59 -8.97 -6.54
N ASN A 108 -11.27 -7.96 -7.08
CA ASN A 108 -11.09 -7.46 -8.44
C ASN A 108 -10.13 -6.26 -8.54
N VAL A 109 -9.47 -5.85 -7.45
CA VAL A 109 -8.57 -4.69 -7.48
C VAL A 109 -7.11 -5.09 -7.32
N ARG A 110 -6.26 -4.27 -7.94
CA ARG A 110 -4.81 -4.42 -7.85
C ARG A 110 -4.11 -3.06 -7.88
N LEU A 111 -3.08 -2.94 -7.06
CA LEU A 111 -2.12 -1.85 -7.08
C LEU A 111 -0.73 -2.45 -7.31
N GLU A 112 0.05 -1.89 -8.22
CA GLU A 112 1.45 -2.23 -8.43
C GLU A 112 2.28 -0.95 -8.41
N LEU A 113 3.35 -0.92 -7.65
CA LEU A 113 4.32 0.18 -7.58
C LEU A 113 5.69 -0.39 -7.90
N VAL A 114 6.24 0.02 -9.04
CA VAL A 114 7.57 -0.39 -9.50
C VAL A 114 8.35 0.86 -9.84
N ASN A 115 9.50 1.03 -9.20
CA ASN A 115 10.30 2.26 -9.31
C ASN A 115 9.47 3.50 -8.95
N ASP A 116 9.10 4.32 -9.93
CA ASP A 116 8.28 5.53 -9.79
C ASP A 116 6.97 5.44 -10.58
N ARG A 117 6.55 4.24 -10.98
CA ARG A 117 5.33 3.99 -11.75
C ARG A 117 4.29 3.31 -10.88
N LEU A 118 3.14 3.96 -10.73
CA LEU A 118 1.98 3.43 -10.03
C LEU A 118 0.96 2.93 -11.03
N LYS A 119 0.60 1.66 -10.93
CA LYS A 119 -0.48 1.04 -11.69
C LYS A 119 -1.64 0.70 -10.76
N LEU A 120 -2.83 1.18 -11.09
CA LEU A 120 -4.07 0.87 -10.40
C LEU A 120 -5.00 0.12 -11.36
N CYS A 121 -5.61 -0.96 -10.89
CA CYS A 121 -6.54 -1.76 -11.66
C CYS A 121 -7.82 -2.05 -10.88
N LYS A 122 -8.93 -2.12 -11.61
CA LYS A 122 -10.20 -2.72 -11.19
C LYS A 122 -10.72 -3.58 -12.34
N TRP A 123 -10.87 -4.88 -12.10
CA TRP A 123 -11.05 -5.89 -13.14
C TRP A 123 -9.91 -5.83 -14.17
N ASP A 124 -10.26 -5.77 -15.44
CA ASP A 124 -9.37 -5.57 -16.59
C ASP A 124 -8.99 -4.10 -16.82
N TYR A 125 -9.71 -3.16 -16.19
CA TYR A 125 -9.47 -1.74 -16.34
C TYR A 125 -8.30 -1.26 -15.49
N CYS A 126 -7.17 -0.96 -16.15
CA CYS A 126 -5.95 -0.47 -15.50
C CYS A 126 -5.52 0.91 -16.00
N LYS A 127 -4.95 1.72 -15.11
CA LYS A 127 -4.18 2.92 -15.46
C LYS A 127 -2.84 2.93 -14.77
N GLU A 128 -1.84 3.38 -15.50
CA GLU A 128 -0.49 3.55 -15.01
C GLU A 128 -0.11 5.02 -15.12
N VAL A 129 0.53 5.53 -14.08
CA VAL A 129 0.90 6.95 -13.95
C VAL A 129 2.17 7.07 -13.15
N LYS A 130 3.00 8.08 -13.46
CA LYS A 130 3.98 8.56 -12.50
C LYS A 130 3.25 9.40 -11.44
N PRO A 131 3.13 8.95 -10.18
CA PRO A 131 2.27 9.59 -9.19
C PRO A 131 2.74 11.00 -8.80
N SER A 132 4.01 11.33 -9.05
CA SER A 132 4.56 12.67 -8.84
C SER A 132 4.37 13.61 -10.05
N SER A 133 3.90 13.11 -11.20
CA SER A 133 3.74 13.88 -12.43
C SER A 133 2.34 14.50 -12.49
N ARG A 134 2.27 15.82 -12.27
CA ARG A 134 1.02 16.58 -12.39
C ARG A 134 0.42 16.48 -13.80
N ASP A 135 1.27 16.51 -14.82
CA ASP A 135 0.84 16.48 -16.22
C ASP A 135 0.23 15.14 -16.61
N GLU A 136 0.85 14.02 -16.21
CA GLU A 136 0.26 12.70 -16.46
C GLU A 136 -1.05 12.55 -15.68
N ILE A 137 -1.10 12.96 -14.41
CA ILE A 137 -2.33 12.91 -13.61
C ILE A 137 -3.44 13.72 -14.28
N ARG A 138 -3.13 14.93 -14.76
CA ARG A 138 -4.08 15.83 -15.41
C ARG A 138 -4.80 15.17 -16.59
N GLN A 139 -4.08 14.36 -17.36
CA GLN A 139 -4.63 13.69 -18.55
C GLN A 139 -5.64 12.59 -18.20
N ILE A 140 -5.61 12.05 -16.97
CA ILE A 140 -6.41 10.88 -16.58
C ILE A 140 -7.11 11.05 -15.21
N ILE A 141 -7.42 12.27 -14.79
CA ILE A 141 -8.05 12.57 -13.48
C ILE A 141 -9.33 11.73 -13.24
N PRO A 142 -10.32 11.68 -14.16
CA PRO A 142 -11.53 10.89 -13.92
C PRO A 142 -11.24 9.40 -13.70
N GLN A 143 -10.30 8.86 -14.48
CA GLN A 143 -9.92 7.46 -14.46
C GLN A 143 -9.18 7.11 -13.15
N LEU A 144 -8.24 7.96 -12.73
CA LEU A 144 -7.54 7.78 -11.46
C LEU A 144 -8.47 7.94 -10.27
N THR A 145 -9.36 8.94 -10.27
CA THR A 145 -10.37 9.13 -9.21
C THR A 145 -11.23 7.87 -9.04
N TYR A 146 -11.70 7.28 -10.14
CA TYR A 146 -12.48 6.04 -10.13
C TYR A 146 -11.70 4.87 -9.51
N LEU A 147 -10.45 4.68 -9.93
CA LEU A 147 -9.59 3.58 -9.48
C LEU A 147 -9.16 3.76 -8.01
N ILE A 148 -8.72 4.95 -7.62
CA ILE A 148 -8.28 5.29 -6.25
C ILE A 148 -9.41 5.03 -5.26
N ARG A 149 -10.65 5.39 -5.59
CA ARG A 149 -11.80 5.17 -4.70
C ARG A 149 -11.97 3.69 -4.36
N GLU A 150 -11.93 2.82 -5.36
CA GLU A 150 -12.15 1.39 -5.14
C GLU A 150 -10.95 0.73 -4.47
N VAL A 151 -9.75 0.93 -5.01
CA VAL A 151 -8.51 0.35 -4.46
C VAL A 151 -8.30 0.85 -3.04
N GLY A 152 -8.52 2.15 -2.79
CA GLY A 152 -8.44 2.78 -1.47
C GLY A 152 -9.42 2.18 -0.46
N TRP A 153 -10.64 1.86 -0.87
CA TRP A 153 -11.60 1.16 -0.01
C TRP A 153 -11.09 -0.23 0.41
N TYR A 154 -10.58 -1.02 -0.54
CA TYR A 154 -10.06 -2.36 -0.26
C TYR A 154 -8.78 -2.35 0.60
N VAL A 155 -7.87 -1.40 0.38
CA VAL A 155 -6.69 -1.20 1.23
C VAL A 155 -7.12 -0.80 2.64
N SER A 156 -8.05 0.15 2.78
CA SER A 156 -8.59 0.57 4.07
C SER A 156 -9.23 -0.59 4.83
N LYS A 157 -10.05 -1.40 4.17
CA LYS A 157 -10.66 -2.61 4.76
C LYS A 157 -9.65 -3.69 5.15
N SER A 158 -8.50 -3.71 4.48
CA SER A 158 -7.40 -4.61 4.82
C SER A 158 -6.70 -4.12 6.09
N LEU A 159 -6.38 -2.82 6.18
CA LEU A 159 -5.82 -2.21 7.37
C LEU A 159 -6.76 -2.30 8.59
N GLU A 160 -8.06 -2.00 8.42
CA GLU A 160 -9.06 -2.16 9.47
C GLU A 160 -9.10 -3.60 10.01
N GLY A 161 -9.07 -4.59 9.11
CA GLY A 161 -9.05 -6.00 9.48
C GLY A 161 -7.76 -6.43 10.18
N LEU A 162 -6.62 -5.84 9.81
CA LEU A 162 -5.36 -6.05 10.51
C LEU A 162 -5.43 -5.44 11.91
N ASN A 163 -5.84 -4.18 12.03
CA ASN A 163 -5.97 -3.47 13.30
C ASN A 163 -6.91 -4.20 14.27
N ALA A 164 -8.05 -4.69 13.78
CA ALA A 164 -8.98 -5.50 14.59
C ALA A 164 -8.31 -6.77 15.14
N CYS A 165 -7.49 -7.43 14.32
CA CYS A 165 -6.75 -8.62 14.72
C CYS A 165 -5.68 -8.29 15.77
N LEU A 166 -4.85 -7.27 15.50
CA LEU A 166 -3.75 -6.88 16.38
C LEU A 166 -4.22 -6.37 17.74
N ARG A 167 -5.41 -5.78 17.85
CA ARG A 167 -6.02 -5.43 19.15
C ARG A 167 -6.11 -6.61 20.11
N GLN A 168 -6.20 -7.84 19.60
CA GLN A 168 -6.26 -9.04 20.42
C GLN A 168 -4.90 -9.72 20.54
N ALA A 169 -4.16 -9.83 19.42
CA ALA A 169 -2.94 -10.63 19.38
C ALA A 169 -1.65 -9.88 19.74
N ALA A 170 -1.56 -8.58 19.41
CA ALA A 170 -0.36 -7.76 19.64
C ALA A 170 -0.71 -6.25 19.73
N PRO A 171 -1.39 -5.80 20.80
CA PRO A 171 -1.87 -4.42 20.92
C PRO A 171 -0.79 -3.35 20.83
N GLN A 172 0.43 -3.67 21.25
CA GLN A 172 1.61 -2.81 21.19
C GLN A 172 1.96 -2.39 19.75
N CYS A 173 1.64 -3.22 18.76
CA CYS A 173 1.91 -2.94 17.34
C CYS A 173 0.90 -1.96 16.73
N LEU A 174 -0.12 -1.50 17.47
CA LEU A 174 -1.10 -0.54 16.96
C LEU A 174 -0.61 0.91 17.01
N ARG A 175 0.34 1.23 17.90
CA ARG A 175 0.74 2.60 18.26
C ARG A 175 2.07 3.06 17.66
N GLN A 176 2.75 2.22 16.88
CA GLN A 176 4.05 2.58 16.30
C GLN A 176 3.83 3.49 15.08
N TYR A 177 4.37 4.70 15.17
CA TYR A 177 4.49 5.70 14.10
C TYR A 177 5.97 6.02 13.93
#